data_AF-F4S6P8-F1
#
_entry.id   AF-F4S6P8-F1
#
_cell.length_a   1.000
_cell.length_b   1.000
_cell.length_c   1.000
_cell.angle_alpha   90.00
_cell.angle_beta   90.00
_cell.angle_gamma   90.00
#
_symmetry.space_group_name_H-M   'P 1'
#
loop_
_entity.id
_entity.type
_entity.pdbx_description
1 polymer ?
#
loop_
_entity_poly.entity_id
_entity_poly.type
_entity_poly.pdbx_seq_one_letter_code
_entity_poly.pdbx_strand_id
1 'polypeptide(L)'
;MVTFLSADNPNLNSRRRLMKVGLGAKQTRSIIKNLGKLTSSCEPGQESWEELIFEEASAIVNGQEVPRGHFPAGAYVSSNRITPDFFSEGSEKIRNDQVRTGMKFLYRLIHSKICTGLKHKDPIQYHDHEETADLPPPSENVSTPLTLDIEGAVDEASVLSLENLVYVKTSPAEHAAHKLATPRAIVGATQLQWPMAW
;
A
#
# COMPACT_ATOMS: atom_id res chain seq x y z
N MET A 1 -8.03 18.50 -32.89
CA MET A 1 -6.65 18.24 -32.44
C MET A 1 -6.29 16.73 -32.52
N VAL A 2 -6.79 15.99 -33.53
CA VAL A 2 -6.50 14.54 -33.73
C VAL A 2 -5.61 14.31 -34.97
N THR A 3 -5.31 15.39 -35.71
CA THR A 3 -4.71 15.31 -37.04
C THR A 3 -3.24 14.88 -37.02
N PHE A 4 -2.46 15.17 -35.97
CA PHE A 4 -1.05 14.75 -35.94
C PHE A 4 -0.86 13.26 -35.65
N LEU A 5 -1.67 12.70 -34.74
CA LEU A 5 -1.52 11.32 -34.29
C LEU A 5 -2.28 10.32 -35.16
N SER A 6 -3.26 10.77 -35.95
CA SER A 6 -4.11 9.89 -36.77
C SER A 6 -4.04 10.15 -38.27
N ALA A 7 -3.46 11.26 -38.75
CA ALA A 7 -3.37 11.48 -40.20
C ALA A 7 -2.42 10.50 -40.88
N ASP A 8 -2.77 10.13 -42.11
CA ASP A 8 -1.97 9.26 -42.97
C ASP A 8 -1.10 10.10 -43.90
N ASN A 9 0.06 10.53 -43.38
CA ASN A 9 1.08 11.22 -44.17
C ASN A 9 2.40 10.45 -44.01
N PRO A 10 3.14 10.16 -45.10
CA PRO A 10 4.35 9.35 -45.05
C PRO A 10 5.42 9.90 -44.09
N ASN A 11 5.52 11.23 -43.95
CA ASN A 11 6.46 11.87 -43.00
C ASN A 11 6.01 11.75 -41.54
N LEU A 12 4.71 11.67 -41.28
CA LEU A 12 4.18 11.42 -39.94
C LEU A 12 4.31 9.93 -39.57
N ASN A 13 4.19 9.04 -40.57
CA ASN A 13 4.37 7.59 -40.41
C ASN A 13 5.80 7.26 -39.95
N SER A 14 6.81 7.86 -40.57
CA SER A 14 8.22 7.68 -40.18
C SER A 14 8.48 8.18 -38.75
N ARG A 15 7.95 9.35 -38.38
CA ARG A 15 8.09 9.91 -37.02
C ARG A 15 7.36 9.08 -35.96
N ARG A 16 6.14 8.62 -36.22
CA ARG A 16 5.41 7.69 -35.32
C ARG A 16 6.16 6.38 -35.12
N ARG A 17 6.79 5.85 -36.18
CA ARG A 17 7.66 4.67 -36.06
C ARG A 17 8.85 4.92 -35.14
N LEU A 18 9.52 6.07 -35.26
CA LEU A 18 10.63 6.43 -34.36
C LEU A 18 10.17 6.54 -32.89
N MET A 19 8.98 7.10 -32.64
CA MET A 19 8.36 7.15 -31.31
C MET A 19 8.10 5.75 -30.74
N LYS A 20 7.57 4.82 -31.56
CA LYS A 20 7.30 3.43 -31.15
C LYS A 20 8.57 2.67 -30.77
N VAL A 21 9.67 2.90 -31.47
CA VAL A 21 10.97 2.27 -31.19
C VAL A 21 11.68 2.93 -29.98
N GLY A 22 11.11 4.00 -29.42
CA GLY A 22 11.67 4.72 -28.27
C GLY A 22 12.78 5.71 -28.64
N LEU A 23 13.18 5.79 -29.92
CA LEU A 23 14.04 6.84 -30.47
C LEU A 23 13.26 8.16 -30.52
N GLY A 24 13.15 8.82 -29.36
CA GLY A 24 12.35 10.04 -29.17
C GLY A 24 11.44 10.02 -27.95
N ALA A 25 11.55 9.01 -27.08
CA ALA A 25 10.72 8.91 -25.87
C ALA A 25 10.82 10.15 -24.97
N LYS A 26 12.00 10.80 -24.88
CA LYS A 26 12.18 12.04 -24.13
C LYS A 26 11.35 13.19 -24.68
N GLN A 27 11.37 13.40 -26.00
CA GLN A 27 10.60 14.45 -26.67
C GLN A 27 9.10 14.17 -26.59
N THR A 28 8.71 12.92 -26.83
CA THR A 28 7.32 12.46 -26.71
C THR A 28 6.78 12.69 -25.29
N ARG A 29 7.58 12.35 -24.27
CA ARG A 29 7.22 12.62 -22.87
C ARG A 29 7.08 14.11 -22.59
N SER A 30 7.90 14.96 -23.21
CA SER A 30 7.77 16.42 -23.10
C SER A 30 6.44 16.89 -23.69
N ILE A 31 6.04 16.38 -24.85
CA ILE A 31 4.75 16.72 -25.48
C ILE A 31 3.59 16.33 -24.57
N ILE A 32 3.58 15.09 -24.07
CA ILE A 32 2.52 14.60 -23.16
C ILE A 32 2.46 15.44 -21.88
N LYS A 33 3.61 15.83 -21.31
CA LYS A 33 3.65 16.71 -20.13
C LYS A 33 3.09 18.10 -20.41
N ASN A 34 3.41 18.69 -21.56
CA ASN A 34 2.88 20.00 -21.92
C ASN A 34 1.38 19.92 -22.20
N LEU A 35 0.91 18.86 -22.85
CA LEU A 35 -0.52 18.60 -23.02
C LEU A 35 -1.22 18.49 -21.66
N GLY A 36 -0.68 17.69 -20.74
CA GLY A 36 -1.21 17.58 -19.39
C GLY A 36 -1.30 18.92 -18.68
N LYS A 37 -0.26 19.76 -18.74
CA LYS A 37 -0.31 21.11 -18.17
C LYS A 37 -1.42 21.97 -18.76
N LEU A 38 -1.64 21.91 -20.07
CA LEU A 38 -2.70 22.66 -20.75
C LEU A 38 -4.08 22.13 -20.34
N THR A 39 -4.26 20.81 -20.28
CA THR A 39 -5.52 20.17 -19.90
C THR A 39 -5.85 20.42 -18.42
N SER A 40 -4.88 20.37 -17.53
CA SER A 40 -5.04 20.66 -16.10
C SER A 40 -5.11 22.16 -15.76
N SER A 41 -5.20 23.05 -16.77
CA SER A 41 -5.33 24.49 -16.53
C SER A 41 -6.75 24.92 -16.09
N CYS A 42 -7.74 24.05 -16.28
CA CYS A 42 -9.10 24.24 -15.78
C CYS A 42 -9.50 23.05 -14.90
N GLU A 43 -10.36 23.28 -13.90
CA GLU A 43 -10.85 22.25 -12.97
C GLU A 43 -11.44 21.01 -13.69
N PRO A 44 -12.41 21.12 -14.61
CA PRO A 44 -12.95 19.94 -15.30
C PRO A 44 -11.91 19.24 -16.20
N GLY A 45 -10.94 20.00 -16.74
CA GLY A 45 -9.85 19.42 -17.51
C GLY A 45 -8.84 18.69 -16.61
N GLN A 46 -8.60 19.19 -15.40
CA GLN A 46 -7.77 18.53 -14.41
C GLN A 46 -8.37 17.19 -14.00
N GLU A 47 -9.66 17.12 -13.68
CA GLU A 47 -10.35 15.87 -13.34
C GLU A 47 -10.22 14.84 -14.46
N SER A 48 -10.50 15.25 -15.71
CA SER A 48 -10.36 14.36 -16.88
C SER A 48 -8.92 13.90 -17.11
N TRP A 49 -7.93 14.75 -16.85
CA TRP A 49 -6.52 14.38 -16.93
C TRP A 49 -6.13 13.39 -15.84
N GLU A 50 -6.61 13.58 -14.61
CA GLU A 50 -6.35 12.69 -13.48
C GLU A 50 -7.01 11.31 -13.70
N GLU A 51 -8.24 11.27 -14.21
CA GLU A 51 -8.93 10.05 -14.60
C GLU A 51 -8.14 9.27 -15.66
N LEU A 52 -7.68 9.93 -16.72
CA LEU A 52 -6.85 9.31 -17.75
C LEU A 52 -5.56 8.70 -17.17
N ILE A 53 -4.86 9.45 -16.31
CA ILE A 53 -3.64 8.95 -15.66
C ILE A 53 -3.95 7.79 -14.72
N PHE A 54 -5.08 7.83 -14.02
CA PHE A 54 -5.53 6.75 -13.15
C PHE A 54 -5.84 5.47 -13.93
N GLU A 55 -6.55 5.55 -15.05
CA GLU A 55 -6.84 4.41 -15.93
C GLU A 55 -5.56 3.76 -16.45
N GLU A 56 -4.64 4.56 -16.99
CA GLU A 56 -3.35 4.07 -17.52
C GLU A 56 -2.47 3.48 -16.42
N ALA A 57 -2.38 4.13 -15.26
CA ALA A 57 -1.65 3.60 -14.11
C ALA A 57 -2.25 2.28 -13.63
N SER A 58 -3.58 2.18 -13.57
CA SER A 58 -4.30 0.98 -13.17
C SER A 58 -4.07 -0.17 -14.16
N ALA A 59 -4.10 0.10 -15.47
CA ALA A 59 -3.79 -0.90 -16.49
C ALA A 59 -2.36 -1.46 -16.34
N ILE A 60 -1.38 -0.59 -16.05
CA ILE A 60 0.01 -1.02 -15.81
C ILE A 60 0.13 -1.85 -14.53
N VAL A 61 -0.54 -1.45 -13.44
CA VAL A 61 -0.52 -2.18 -12.16
C VAL A 61 -1.18 -3.54 -12.30
N ASN A 62 -2.37 -3.61 -12.90
CA ASN A 62 -3.10 -4.86 -13.09
C ASN A 62 -2.40 -5.82 -14.06
N GLY A 63 -1.59 -5.30 -14.99
CA GLY A 63 -0.73 -6.10 -15.85
C GLY A 63 0.55 -6.60 -15.18
N GLN A 64 0.87 -6.17 -13.95
CA GLN A 64 2.03 -6.63 -13.20
C GLN A 64 1.64 -7.72 -12.20
N GLU A 65 2.28 -8.87 -12.33
CA GLU A 65 2.11 -9.98 -11.40
C GLU A 65 3.48 -10.51 -10.96
N VAL A 66 3.55 -10.97 -9.72
CA VAL A 66 4.69 -11.72 -9.21
C VAL A 66 4.60 -13.15 -9.73
N PRO A 67 5.73 -13.86 -9.98
CA PRO A 67 5.71 -15.26 -10.40
C PRO A 67 4.74 -16.13 -9.56
N ARG A 68 3.82 -16.77 -10.27
CA ARG A 68 2.80 -17.64 -9.69
C ARG A 68 3.42 -18.96 -9.25
N GLY A 69 2.97 -19.50 -8.12
CA GLY A 69 3.42 -20.79 -7.59
C GLY A 69 4.11 -20.67 -6.24
N HIS A 70 4.59 -21.80 -5.74
CA HIS A 70 5.14 -21.92 -4.40
C HIS A 70 6.57 -21.35 -4.32
N PHE A 71 6.88 -20.71 -3.19
CA PHE A 71 8.24 -20.31 -2.84
C PHE A 71 9.18 -21.54 -2.83
N PRO A 72 10.41 -21.45 -3.36
CA PRO A 72 11.12 -20.24 -3.82
C PRO A 72 10.85 -19.83 -5.29
N ALA A 73 10.20 -20.66 -6.10
CA ALA A 73 9.99 -20.39 -7.51
C ALA A 73 8.88 -19.35 -7.79
N GLY A 74 7.94 -19.19 -6.86
CA GLY A 74 6.89 -18.18 -6.91
C GLY A 74 6.67 -17.50 -5.55
N ALA A 75 5.74 -16.56 -5.50
CA ALA A 75 5.50 -15.74 -4.31
C ALA A 75 4.56 -16.38 -3.28
N TYR A 76 3.92 -17.51 -3.57
CA TYR A 76 2.99 -18.13 -2.64
C TYR A 76 3.73 -18.92 -1.55
N VAL A 77 3.40 -18.63 -0.30
CA VAL A 77 3.96 -19.29 0.88
C VAL A 77 2.84 -19.99 1.62
N SER A 78 3.00 -21.30 1.85
CA SER A 78 2.05 -22.12 2.62
C SER A 78 2.68 -22.52 3.95
N SER A 79 1.96 -22.36 5.05
CA SER A 79 2.41 -22.72 6.41
C SER A 79 2.91 -24.15 6.52
N ASN A 80 2.36 -25.07 5.73
CA ASN A 80 2.76 -26.48 5.72
C ASN A 80 4.14 -26.73 5.08
N ARG A 81 4.70 -25.75 4.36
CA ARG A 81 5.97 -25.84 3.63
C ARG A 81 6.99 -24.78 4.07
N ILE A 82 6.72 -24.05 5.14
CA ILE A 82 7.68 -23.08 5.69
C ILE A 82 8.83 -23.87 6.33
N THR A 83 10.04 -23.62 5.85
CA THR A 83 11.28 -24.11 6.46
C THR A 83 11.83 -23.06 7.45
N PRO A 84 12.66 -23.43 8.43
CA PRO A 84 13.30 -22.45 9.32
C PRO A 84 14.16 -21.43 8.56
N ASP A 85 14.69 -21.82 7.39
CA ASP A 85 15.43 -20.94 6.49
C ASP A 85 14.56 -19.86 5.83
N PHE A 86 13.22 -19.96 5.92
CA PHE A 86 12.32 -18.92 5.41
C PHE A 86 12.56 -17.56 6.08
N PHE A 87 12.96 -17.55 7.36
CA PHE A 87 13.26 -16.32 8.10
C PHE A 87 14.72 -15.90 8.00
N SER A 88 15.53 -16.59 7.20
CA SER A 88 16.89 -16.15 6.94
C SER A 88 16.91 -14.88 6.08
N GLU A 89 17.92 -14.05 6.30
CA GLU A 89 18.13 -12.82 5.54
C GLU A 89 18.22 -13.10 4.02
N GLY A 90 18.78 -14.25 3.64
CA GLY A 90 18.86 -14.69 2.24
C GLY A 90 17.48 -14.91 1.62
N SER A 91 16.62 -15.68 2.29
CA SER A 91 15.24 -15.94 1.86
C SER A 91 14.40 -14.66 1.83
N GLU A 92 14.61 -13.75 2.78
CA GLU A 92 13.94 -12.45 2.79
C GLU A 92 14.33 -11.59 1.58
N LYS A 93 15.64 -11.49 1.28
CA LYS A 93 16.14 -10.76 0.11
C LYS A 93 15.53 -11.28 -1.19
N ILE A 94 15.43 -12.60 -1.35
CA ILE A 94 14.82 -13.22 -2.54
C ILE A 94 13.36 -12.81 -2.68
N ARG A 95 12.56 -12.87 -1.61
CA ARG A 95 11.15 -12.44 -1.65
C ARG A 95 11.01 -10.96 -1.99
N ASN A 96 11.83 -10.11 -1.38
CA ASN A 96 11.84 -8.67 -1.64
C ASN A 96 12.20 -8.38 -3.11
N ASP A 97 13.18 -9.09 -3.67
CA ASP A 97 13.57 -8.91 -5.06
C ASP A 97 12.52 -9.43 -6.05
N GLN A 98 11.82 -10.53 -5.71
CA GLN A 98 10.69 -11.03 -6.50
C GLN A 98 9.58 -9.99 -6.63
N VAL A 99 9.22 -9.32 -5.53
CA VAL A 99 8.21 -8.25 -5.56
C VAL A 99 8.74 -7.02 -6.31
N ARG A 100 9.99 -6.62 -6.06
CA ARG A 100 10.60 -5.44 -6.70
C ARG A 100 10.74 -5.60 -8.22
N THR A 101 11.10 -6.79 -8.69
CA THR A 101 11.26 -7.09 -10.11
C THR A 101 9.93 -7.41 -10.77
N GLY A 102 9.09 -8.22 -10.13
CA GLY A 102 7.78 -8.63 -10.66
C GLY A 102 6.77 -7.48 -10.74
N MET A 103 6.73 -6.61 -9.73
CA MET A 103 5.79 -5.48 -9.64
C MET A 103 6.51 -4.14 -9.58
N LYS A 104 7.45 -3.93 -10.50
CA LYS A 104 8.33 -2.74 -10.52
C LYS A 104 7.62 -1.40 -10.54
N PHE A 105 6.45 -1.28 -11.19
CA PHE A 105 5.72 -0.01 -11.26
C PHE A 105 5.00 0.24 -9.95
N LEU A 106 4.26 -0.75 -9.45
CA LEU A 106 3.56 -0.63 -8.17
C LEU A 106 4.53 -0.37 -7.01
N TYR A 107 5.63 -1.13 -6.95
CA TYR A 107 6.68 -0.93 -5.94
C TYR A 107 7.20 0.52 -5.96
N ARG A 108 7.54 1.05 -7.15
CA ARG A 108 8.03 2.42 -7.29
C ARG A 108 6.97 3.46 -6.95
N LEU A 109 5.71 3.21 -7.28
CA LEU A 109 4.60 4.11 -7.00
C LEU A 109 4.37 4.24 -5.49
N ILE A 110 4.25 3.12 -4.80
CA ILE A 110 4.07 3.07 -3.33
C ILE A 110 5.29 3.67 -2.63
N HIS A 111 6.50 3.25 -3.02
CA HIS A 111 7.74 3.78 -2.45
C HIS A 111 7.83 5.29 -2.63
N SER A 112 7.48 5.82 -3.80
CA SER A 112 7.47 7.27 -4.04
C SER A 112 6.47 7.98 -3.13
N LYS A 113 5.26 7.43 -2.94
CA LYS A 113 4.24 8.03 -2.06
C LYS A 113 4.69 8.08 -0.60
N ILE A 114 5.24 6.97 -0.09
CA ILE A 114 5.74 6.88 1.29
C ILE A 114 6.91 7.85 1.49
N CYS A 115 7.89 7.87 0.57
CA CYS A 115 9.03 8.78 0.67
C CYS A 115 8.62 10.26 0.66
N THR A 116 7.59 10.64 -0.10
CA THR A 116 7.08 12.02 -0.07
C THR A 116 6.41 12.33 1.27
N GLY A 117 5.61 11.41 1.81
CA GLY A 117 4.97 11.59 3.12
C GLY A 117 5.98 11.73 4.26
N LEU A 118 7.06 10.95 4.25
CA LEU A 118 8.11 11.03 5.28
C LEU A 118 8.95 12.31 5.21
N LYS A 119 9.02 12.97 4.06
CA LYS A 119 9.70 14.27 3.90
C LYS A 119 8.90 15.43 4.46
N HIS A 120 7.59 15.28 4.61
CA HIS A 120 6.68 16.24 5.24
C HIS A 120 6.49 15.96 6.74
N LYS A 121 7.57 15.67 7.47
CA LYS A 121 7.53 15.82 8.93
C LYS A 121 7.60 17.32 9.23
N ASP A 122 6.46 17.99 9.15
CA ASP A 122 6.27 19.19 9.95
C ASP A 122 6.45 18.75 11.41
N PRO A 123 7.32 19.40 12.20
CA PRO A 123 7.39 19.09 13.61
C PRO A 123 5.99 19.38 14.17
N ILE A 124 5.32 18.35 14.67
CA ILE A 124 4.15 18.53 15.52
C ILE A 124 4.68 19.30 16.73
N GLN A 125 4.52 20.62 16.67
CA GLN A 125 4.76 21.50 17.78
C GLN A 125 3.59 21.22 18.72
N TYR A 126 3.81 20.33 19.68
CA TYR A 126 2.94 20.24 20.85
C TYR A 126 3.00 21.62 21.51
N HIS A 127 2.02 22.46 21.20
CA HIS A 127 1.80 23.68 21.94
C HIS A 127 1.16 23.24 23.24
N ASP A 128 2.00 22.95 24.22
CA ASP A 128 1.58 22.82 25.60
C ASP A 128 0.97 24.18 25.95
N HIS A 129 -0.36 24.23 25.96
CA HIS A 129 -1.08 25.37 26.49
C HIS A 129 -0.85 25.35 28.00
N GLU A 130 0.26 25.93 28.46
CA GLU A 130 0.37 26.36 29.85
C GLU A 130 -0.67 27.47 30.06
N GLU A 131 -1.87 27.04 30.47
CA GLU A 131 -2.88 27.90 31.07
C GLU A 131 -2.30 28.39 32.40
N THR A 132 -1.60 29.52 32.35
CA THR A 132 -1.14 30.25 33.54
C THR A 132 -2.36 30.77 34.29
N ALA A 133 -2.90 29.95 35.19
CA ALA A 133 -3.82 30.40 36.21
C ALA A 133 -3.03 31.17 37.27
N ASP A 134 -3.36 32.45 37.42
CA ASP A 134 -2.85 33.37 38.44
C ASP A 134 -2.84 32.74 39.84
N LEU A 135 -1.66 32.57 40.42
CA LEU A 135 -1.47 32.40 41.86
C LEU A 135 -0.40 33.37 42.36
N PRO A 136 -0.66 34.10 43.47
CA PRO A 136 0.22 35.15 43.97
C PRO A 136 1.52 34.58 44.58
N PRO A 137 2.63 35.35 44.61
CA PRO A 137 3.93 34.82 44.97
C PRO A 137 4.09 34.77 46.50
N PRO A 138 4.79 33.74 47.00
CA PRO A 138 5.59 33.95 48.20
C PRO A 138 7.02 33.41 48.03
N SER A 139 7.94 34.37 48.12
CA SER A 139 9.21 34.36 48.85
C SER A 139 10.17 33.15 48.79
N GLU A 140 11.39 33.51 48.42
CA GLU A 140 12.67 32.81 48.58
C GLU A 140 12.78 31.97 49.87
N ASN A 141 13.18 30.69 49.73
CA ASN A 141 14.27 30.03 50.49
C ASN A 141 14.41 28.52 50.18
N VAL A 142 15.53 28.17 49.53
CA VAL A 142 16.54 27.15 49.90
C VAL A 142 16.09 25.77 50.47
N SER A 143 16.48 24.71 49.72
CA SER A 143 16.95 23.36 50.13
C SER A 143 16.02 22.13 50.32
N THR A 144 16.11 21.20 49.35
CA THR A 144 16.21 19.71 49.45
C THR A 144 14.94 18.88 49.79
N PRO A 145 14.94 17.53 49.65
CA PRO A 145 14.35 16.79 48.52
C PRO A 145 13.21 15.86 48.96
N LEU A 146 12.05 15.91 48.31
CA LEU A 146 10.91 15.08 48.71
C LEU A 146 10.73 13.88 47.77
N THR A 147 11.13 12.72 48.29
CA THR A 147 10.70 11.39 47.90
C THR A 147 9.18 11.27 48.05
N LEU A 148 8.49 10.99 46.95
CA LEU A 148 7.09 10.57 46.97
C LEU A 148 7.03 9.12 46.45
N ASP A 149 6.99 8.21 47.41
CA ASP A 149 6.63 6.81 47.20
C ASP A 149 5.16 6.76 46.75
N ILE A 150 4.92 6.48 45.46
CA ILE A 150 3.59 6.21 44.92
C ILE A 150 3.36 4.70 45.01
N GLU A 151 2.62 4.32 46.05
CA GLU A 151 2.06 2.98 46.25
C GLU A 151 1.15 2.62 45.06
N GLY A 152 1.61 1.70 44.21
CA GLY A 152 0.87 1.22 43.04
C GLY A 152 1.60 1.27 41.70
N ALA A 153 2.90 1.60 41.67
CA ALA A 153 3.70 1.47 40.45
C ALA A 153 3.83 -0.01 40.05
N VAL A 154 3.08 -0.42 39.03
CA VAL A 154 3.30 -1.69 38.33
C VAL A 154 4.69 -1.60 37.70
N ASP A 155 5.58 -2.52 38.07
CA ASP A 155 6.95 -2.57 37.59
C ASP A 155 7.00 -2.42 36.06
N GLU A 156 7.87 -1.54 35.55
CA GLU A 156 8.04 -1.23 34.12
C GLU A 156 8.33 -2.50 33.31
N ALA A 157 8.96 -3.51 33.95
CA ALA A 157 9.19 -4.84 33.37
C ALA A 157 7.90 -5.64 33.10
N SER A 158 6.83 -5.41 33.88
CA SER A 158 5.52 -6.03 33.70
C SER A 158 4.76 -5.36 32.55
N VAL A 159 4.87 -4.03 32.41
CA VAL A 159 4.25 -3.27 31.31
C VAL A 159 4.89 -3.62 29.96
N LEU A 160 6.20 -3.85 29.94
CA LEU A 160 6.94 -4.29 28.74
C LEU A 160 6.67 -5.75 28.34
N SER A 161 6.04 -6.55 29.20
CA SER A 161 5.65 -7.94 28.91
C SER A 161 4.32 -8.07 28.15
N LEU A 162 3.58 -6.97 27.93
CA LEU A 162 2.23 -7.00 27.32
C LEU A 162 2.21 -6.73 25.80
N GLU A 163 3.35 -6.58 25.15
CA GLU A 163 3.44 -6.17 23.74
C GLU A 163 2.98 -7.24 22.71
N ASN A 164 2.67 -8.48 23.09
CA ASN A 164 2.33 -9.51 22.10
C ASN A 164 1.24 -10.53 22.50
N LEU A 165 0.21 -10.09 23.24
CA LEU A 165 -0.96 -10.93 23.55
C LEU A 165 -2.20 -10.43 22.82
N VAL A 166 -2.56 -11.12 21.72
CA VAL A 166 -3.93 -11.07 21.18
C VAL A 166 -4.84 -11.73 22.19
N TYR A 167 -5.55 -10.93 22.97
CA TYR A 167 -6.49 -11.42 23.96
C TYR A 167 -7.79 -11.85 23.27
N VAL A 168 -7.93 -13.16 23.02
CA VAL A 168 -9.22 -13.75 22.64
C VAL A 168 -9.75 -14.53 23.85
N LYS A 169 -10.73 -13.97 24.57
CA LYS A 169 -11.58 -14.80 25.44
C LYS A 169 -12.53 -15.57 24.52
N THR A 170 -12.16 -16.75 24.04
CA THR A 170 -13.15 -17.67 23.48
C THR A 170 -13.67 -18.55 24.62
N SER A 171 -14.91 -18.33 25.04
CA SER A 171 -15.60 -19.29 25.91
C SER A 171 -15.83 -20.60 25.13
N PRO A 172 -15.70 -21.79 25.73
CA PRO A 172 -16.00 -23.07 25.07
C PRO A 172 -17.40 -23.12 24.44
N ALA A 173 -18.35 -22.36 24.98
CA ALA A 173 -19.71 -22.24 24.45
C ALA A 173 -19.77 -21.49 23.09
N GLU A 174 -18.91 -20.49 22.88
CA GLU A 174 -18.86 -19.69 21.64
C GLU A 174 -18.25 -20.48 20.48
N HIS A 175 -17.28 -21.37 20.77
CA HIS A 175 -16.76 -22.33 19.78
C HIS A 175 -17.81 -23.32 19.28
N ALA A 176 -18.76 -23.72 20.13
CA ALA A 176 -19.85 -24.60 19.73
C ALA A 176 -20.88 -23.88 18.86
N ALA A 177 -21.16 -22.60 19.15
CA ALA A 177 -22.08 -21.78 18.37
C ALA A 177 -21.55 -21.45 16.96
N HIS A 178 -20.23 -21.30 16.78
CA HIS A 178 -19.64 -21.06 15.45
C HIS A 178 -19.62 -22.32 14.55
N LYS A 179 -19.89 -23.52 15.08
CA LYS A 179 -20.18 -24.72 14.28
C LYS A 179 -21.63 -24.71 13.81
N LEU A 180 -22.04 -23.66 13.12
CA LEU A 180 -23.28 -23.70 12.33
C LEU A 180 -23.11 -24.70 11.19
N ALA A 181 -24.15 -25.52 11.05
CA ALA A 181 -24.23 -26.72 10.23
C ALA A 181 -23.56 -26.60 8.85
N THR A 182 -22.64 -27.52 8.56
CA THR A 182 -22.32 -27.86 7.18
C THR A 182 -23.61 -28.31 6.50
N PRO A 183 -24.16 -27.60 5.50
CA PRO A 183 -25.33 -28.08 4.80
C PRO A 183 -24.96 -29.41 4.13
N ARG A 184 -25.72 -30.45 4.46
CA ARG A 184 -25.61 -31.76 3.81
C ARG A 184 -25.87 -31.53 2.32
N ALA A 185 -24.87 -31.80 1.47
CA ALA A 185 -25.05 -31.75 0.02
C ALA A 185 -26.18 -32.73 -0.35
N ILE A 186 -27.31 -32.19 -0.78
CA ILE A 186 -28.37 -32.97 -1.39
C ILE A 186 -27.81 -33.44 -2.72
N VAL A 187 -27.44 -34.72 -2.79
CA VAL A 187 -27.19 -35.41 -4.05
C VAL A 187 -28.55 -35.55 -4.75
N GLY A 188 -28.92 -34.50 -5.47
CA GLY A 188 -30.03 -34.49 -6.41
C GLY A 188 -29.45 -34.43 -7.81
N ALA A 189 -29.44 -35.57 -8.50
CA ALA A 189 -29.08 -35.66 -9.91
C ALA A 189 -30.14 -34.91 -10.73
N THR A 190 -29.84 -33.67 -11.11
CA THR A 190 -30.60 -32.95 -12.13
C THR A 190 -29.67 -32.66 -13.29
N GLN A 191 -29.81 -33.49 -14.31
CA GLN A 191 -29.09 -33.45 -15.57
C GLN A 191 -29.45 -32.15 -16.31
N LEU A 192 -28.59 -31.13 -16.20
CA LEU A 192 -28.73 -29.87 -16.95
C LEU A 192 -28.20 -30.10 -18.37
N GLN A 193 -29.13 -30.27 -19.30
CA GLN A 193 -28.92 -30.37 -20.73
C GLN A 193 -28.60 -28.99 -21.31
N TRP A 194 -27.37 -28.80 -21.81
CA TRP A 194 -26.95 -27.58 -22.51
C TRP A 194 -27.52 -27.56 -23.94
N PRO A 195 -28.10 -26.45 -24.42
CA PRO A 195 -28.51 -26.35 -25.82
C PRO A 195 -27.29 -26.07 -26.71
N MET A 196 -27.02 -26.98 -27.65
CA MET A 196 -26.13 -26.76 -28.79
C MET A 196 -26.82 -25.82 -29.78
N ALA A 197 -26.29 -24.61 -29.93
CA ALA A 197 -26.61 -23.73 -31.05
C ALA A 197 -25.63 -24.03 -32.19
N TRP A 198 -26.19 -24.32 -33.37
CA TRP A 198 -25.51 -24.38 -34.66
C TRP A 198 -25.45 -22.98 -35.27
#